data_AF-A0AAX2UJ79-F1
#
_entry.id   AF-A0AAX2UJ79-F1
#
_cell.length_a   1.000
_cell.length_b   1.000
_cell.length_c   1.000
_cell.angle_alpha   90.00
_cell.angle_beta   90.00
_cell.angle_gamma   90.00
#
_symmetry.space_group_name_H-M   'P 1'
#
loop_
_entity.id
_entity.type
_entity.pdbx_description
1 polymer ?
#
loop_
_entity_poly.entity_id
_entity_poly.type
_entity_poly.pdbx_seq_one_letter_code
_entity_poly.pdbx_strand_id
1 'polypeptide(L)'
;MNLSEFTKKRSYSCVLSGGNLIFTYTGKARFLLKDAIFLEHLCSKILEKYGIKEAKFSFNLNSSLCSKAKAYLQMKGFSINAFV
;
A
#
# COMPACT_ATOMS: atom_id res chain seq x y z
N MET A 1 5.11 5.81 10.55
CA MET A 1 4.48 7.02 9.97
C MET A 1 3.00 7.00 10.39
N ASN A 2 2.40 8.12 10.80
CA ASN A 2 1.01 8.11 11.25
C ASN A 2 0.05 8.21 10.05
N LEU A 3 -0.77 7.18 9.82
CA LEU A 3 -1.74 7.15 8.74
C LEU A 3 -3.09 7.81 9.08
N SER A 4 -3.33 8.18 10.35
CA SER A 4 -4.59 8.77 10.78
C SER A 4 -4.93 10.09 10.06
N GLU A 5 -3.90 10.79 9.59
CA GLU A 5 -4.04 12.04 8.83
C GLU A 5 -4.50 11.81 7.38
N PHE A 6 -4.33 10.59 6.86
CA PHE A 6 -4.64 10.25 5.46
C PHE A 6 -5.85 9.32 5.32
N THR A 7 -6.12 8.47 6.31
CA THR A 7 -7.24 7.54 6.29
C THR A 7 -7.72 7.15 7.68
N LYS A 8 -9.03 6.89 7.78
CA LYS A 8 -9.65 6.27 8.97
C LYS A 8 -9.55 4.75 8.97
N LYS A 9 -9.09 4.13 7.87
CA LYS A 9 -8.96 2.67 7.76
C LYS A 9 -7.80 2.17 8.61
N ARG A 10 -8.12 1.43 9.68
CA ARG A 10 -7.13 0.83 10.60
C ARG A 10 -6.44 -0.43 10.06
N SER A 11 -6.92 -0.96 8.94
CA SER A 11 -6.36 -2.16 8.29
C SER A 11 -5.09 -1.91 7.50
N TYR A 12 -4.54 -0.68 7.54
CA TYR A 12 -3.32 -0.30 6.86
C TYR A 12 -2.32 0.27 7.87
N SER A 13 -1.06 -0.10 7.72
CA SER A 13 0.06 0.57 8.37
C SER A 13 1.12 0.92 7.33
N CYS A 14 1.93 1.94 7.63
CA CYS A 14 2.96 2.45 6.72
C CYS A 14 4.24 2.83 7.47
N VAL A 15 5.37 2.41 6.91
CA VAL A 15 6.72 2.71 7.38
C VAL A 15 7.57 3.15 6.20
N LEU A 16 8.34 4.21 6.38
CA LEU A 16 9.42 4.60 5.46
C LEU A 16 10.73 4.07 6.04
N SER A 17 11.42 3.21 5.30
CA SER A 17 12.70 2.63 5.72
C SER A 17 13.67 2.61 4.54
N GLY A 18 14.82 3.29 4.66
CA GLY A 18 15.88 3.29 3.64
C GLY A 18 15.40 3.72 2.23
N GLY A 19 14.47 4.67 2.13
CA GLY A 19 13.89 5.10 0.84
C GLY A 19 12.82 4.16 0.26
N ASN A 20 12.40 3.13 1.01
CA ASN A 20 11.30 2.25 0.65
C ASN A 20 10.07 2.57 1.52
N LEU A 21 8.95 2.87 0.86
CA LEU A 21 7.66 3.08 1.49
C LEU A 21 6.92 1.74 1.54
N ILE A 22 6.83 1.19 2.74
CA ILE A 22 6.31 -0.15 3.00
C ILE A 22 4.90 -0.02 3.57
N PHE A 23 3.92 -0.51 2.80
CA PHE A 23 2.53 -0.62 3.23
C PHE A 23 2.25 -2.04 3.69
N THR A 24 1.58 -2.19 4.83
CA THR A 24 1.10 -3.50 5.30
C THR A 24 -0.42 -3.47 5.45
N TYR A 25 -1.09 -4.41 4.80
CA TYR A 25 -2.53 -4.65 4.95
C TYR A 25 -2.78 -5.78 5.95
N THR A 26 -3.52 -5.47 7.01
CA THR A 26 -3.85 -6.39 8.11
C THR A 26 -5.31 -6.84 8.08
N GLY A 27 -6.07 -6.45 7.06
CA GLY A 27 -7.44 -6.92 6.91
C GLY A 27 -7.48 -8.40 6.52
N LYS A 28 -8.51 -9.12 7.00
CA LYS A 28 -8.70 -10.55 6.73
C LYS A 28 -9.46 -10.83 5.42
N ALA A 29 -10.14 -9.81 4.89
CA ALA A 29 -10.93 -9.94 3.66
C ALA A 29 -10.02 -10.06 2.44
N ARG A 30 -10.56 -10.65 1.36
CA ARG A 30 -9.88 -10.68 0.06
C ARG A 30 -9.58 -9.24 -0.40
N PHE A 31 -8.32 -8.98 -0.77
CA PHE A 31 -7.88 -7.69 -1.28
C PHE A 31 -8.27 -7.55 -2.75
N LEU A 32 -9.13 -6.58 -3.05
CA LEU A 32 -9.74 -6.38 -4.36
C LEU A 32 -9.15 -5.18 -5.09
N LEU A 33 -9.50 -5.02 -6.37
CA LEU A 33 -9.01 -3.91 -7.19
C LEU A 33 -9.35 -2.53 -6.58
N LYS A 34 -10.54 -2.38 -5.99
CA LYS A 34 -10.91 -1.14 -5.29
C LYS A 34 -9.97 -0.81 -4.13
N ASP A 35 -9.44 -1.83 -3.46
CA ASP A 35 -8.49 -1.66 -2.35
C ASP A 35 -7.10 -1.28 -2.88
N ALA A 36 -6.70 -1.82 -4.03
CA ALA A 36 -5.47 -1.43 -4.72
C ALA A 36 -5.49 0.03 -5.20
N ILE A 37 -6.60 0.47 -5.81
CA ILE A 37 -6.79 1.88 -6.22
C ILE A 37 -6.73 2.80 -5.00
N PHE A 38 -7.40 2.40 -3.90
CA PHE A 38 -7.32 3.14 -2.65
C PHE A 38 -5.89 3.25 -2.11
N LEU A 39 -5.12 2.15 -2.14
CA LEU A 39 -3.73 2.12 -1.69
C LEU A 39 -2.84 3.05 -2.52
N GLU A 40 -3.03 3.10 -3.83
CA GLU A 40 -2.28 3.99 -4.72
C GLU A 40 -2.59 5.47 -4.41
N HIS A 41 -3.86 5.84 -4.25
CA HIS A 41 -4.23 7.19 -3.82
C HIS A 41 -3.66 7.56 -2.44
N LEU A 42 -3.66 6.61 -1.50
CA LEU A 42 -3.07 6.80 -0.17
C LEU A 42 -1.56 7.07 -0.28
N CYS A 43 -0.87 6.31 -1.14
CA CYS A 43 0.54 6.49 -1.42
C CYS A 43 0.84 7.89 -1.97
N SER A 44 0.12 8.32 -3.01
CA SER A 44 0.31 9.64 -3.62
C SER A 44 0.17 10.78 -2.61
N LYS A 45 -0.83 10.72 -1.73
CA LYS A 45 -1.03 11.74 -0.67
C LYS A 45 0.13 11.78 0.33
N ILE A 46 0.70 10.63 0.67
CA ILE A 46 1.85 10.54 1.59
C ILE A 46 3.08 11.14 0.91
N LEU A 47 3.35 10.77 -0.36
CA LEU A 47 4.49 11.31 -1.10
C LEU A 47 4.42 12.83 -1.23
N GLU A 48 3.26 13.37 -1.59
CA GLU A 48 3.02 14.81 -1.68
C GLU A 48 3.24 15.51 -0.33
N LYS A 49 2.65 14.99 0.76
CA LYS A 49 2.74 15.61 2.09
C LYS A 49 4.17 15.67 2.63
N TYR A 50 4.96 14.64 2.38
CA TYR A 50 6.34 14.53 2.87
C TYR A 50 7.39 14.98 1.83
N GLY A 51 6.98 15.46 0.65
CA GLY A 51 7.89 15.91 -0.40
C GLY A 51 8.81 14.80 -0.95
N ILE A 52 8.37 13.54 -0.89
CA ILE A 52 9.17 12.38 -1.30
C ILE A 52 9.05 12.23 -2.82
N LYS A 53 10.14 12.51 -3.54
CA LYS A 53 10.18 12.45 -5.02
C LYS A 53 10.47 11.05 -5.55
N GLU A 54 11.29 10.29 -4.84
CA GLU A 54 11.68 8.94 -5.22
C GLU A 54 11.56 8.01 -4.02
N ALA A 55 10.69 7.02 -4.12
CA ALA A 55 10.58 5.94 -3.16
C ALA A 55 10.31 4.64 -3.89
N LYS A 56 10.90 3.55 -3.38
CA LYS A 56 10.44 2.20 -3.74
C LYS A 56 9.14 1.93 -3.00
N PHE A 57 8.26 1.13 -3.60
CA PHE A 57 6.99 0.76 -2.98
C PHE A 57 6.96 -0.72 -2.70
N SER A 58 6.72 -1.07 -1.44
CA SER A 58 6.51 -2.46 -1.01
C SER A 58 5.13 -2.61 -0.40
N PHE A 59 4.43 -3.68 -0.75
CA PHE A 59 3.12 -3.99 -0.22
C PHE A 59 3.09 -5.39 0.37
N ASN A 60 2.90 -5.46 1.68
CA ASN A 60 2.77 -6.69 2.45
C ASN A 60 1.31 -6.95 2.77
N LEU A 61 0.84 -8.18 2.61
CA LEU A 61 -0.51 -8.57 3.01
C LEU A 61 -0.59 -10.02 3.46
N ASN A 62 -1.45 -10.26 4.45
CA ASN A 62 -1.74 -11.59 5.02
C ASN A 62 -3.15 -12.06 4.64
N SER A 63 -3.61 -11.70 3.45
CA SER A 63 -4.96 -12.00 2.96
C SER A 63 -4.90 -12.43 1.51
N SER A 64 -5.92 -13.15 1.06
CA SER A 64 -6.02 -13.50 -0.37
C SER A 64 -6.04 -12.24 -1.24
N LEU A 65 -5.23 -12.23 -2.31
CA LEU A 65 -5.11 -11.11 -3.24
C LEU A 65 -5.76 -11.48 -4.57
N CYS A 66 -6.66 -10.65 -5.10
CA CYS A 66 -7.19 -10.91 -6.43
C CYS A 66 -6.16 -10.56 -7.53
N SER A 67 -6.18 -11.32 -8.63
CA SER A 67 -5.23 -11.16 -9.74
C SER A 67 -5.25 -9.76 -10.35
N LYS A 68 -6.44 -9.16 -10.49
CA LYS A 68 -6.61 -7.78 -10.99
C LYS A 68 -5.93 -6.74 -10.09
N ALA A 69 -6.06 -6.88 -8.77
CA ALA A 69 -5.41 -5.99 -7.80
C ALA A 69 -3.89 -6.15 -7.84
N LYS A 70 -3.40 -7.39 -7.91
CA LYS A 70 -1.97 -7.70 -8.03
C LYS A 70 -1.38 -7.03 -9.28
N ALA A 71 -1.98 -7.26 -10.44
CA ALA A 71 -1.52 -6.69 -11.71
C ALA A 71 -1.52 -5.16 -11.67
N TYR A 72 -2.59 -4.55 -11.14
CA TYR A 72 -2.68 -3.10 -11.00
C TYR A 72 -1.54 -2.52 -10.14
N LEU A 73 -1.28 -3.10 -8.96
CA LEU A 73 -0.22 -2.62 -8.07
C LEU A 73 1.17 -2.81 -8.68
N GLN A 74 1.43 -3.92 -9.35
CA GLN A 74 2.71 -4.16 -10.04
C GLN A 74 2.94 -3.14 -11.16
N MET A 75 1.91 -2.81 -11.95
CA MET A 75 1.99 -1.75 -12.97
C MET A 75 2.30 -0.38 -12.37
N LYS A 76 1.89 -0.13 -11.12
CA LYS A 76 2.20 1.09 -10.36
C LYS A 76 3.56 1.05 -9.65
N GLY A 77 4.35 -0.01 -9.86
CA GLY A 77 5.70 -0.14 -9.31
C GLY A 77 5.77 -0.74 -7.89
N PHE A 78 4.68 -1.32 -7.38
CA PHE A 78 4.70 -2.00 -6.08
C PHE A 78 5.32 -3.39 -6.18
N SER A 79 6.29 -3.66 -5.31
CA SER A 79 6.74 -5.01 -4.99
C SER A 79 5.79 -5.63 -3.97
N ILE A 80 5.16 -6.75 -4.32
CA ILE A 80 4.09 -7.35 -3.50
C ILE A 80 4.61 -8.61 -2.80
N ASN A 81 4.50 -8.62 -1.47
CA ASN A 81 4.81 -9.78 -0.62
C ASN A 81 3.50 -10.29 0.02
N ALA A 82 2.94 -11.34 -0.55
CA ALA A 82 1.74 -11.98 -0.02
C ALA A 82 2.12 -13.19 0.84
N PHE A 83 1.78 -13.14 2.12
CA PHE A 83 1.92 -14.24 3.06
C PHE A 83 0.53 -14.87 3.22
N VAL A 84 0.17 -15.75 2.28
CA VAL A 84 -1.12 -16.44 2.26
C VAL A 84 -1.04 -17.70 3.10
#